data_AF-A0A964U4T7-F1
#
_entry.id   AF-A0A964U4T7-F1
#
_cell.length_a   1.000
_cell.length_b   1.000
_cell.length_c   1.000
_cell.angle_alpha   90.00
_cell.angle_beta   90.00
_cell.angle_gamma   90.00
#
_symmetry.space_group_name_H-M   'P 1'
#
loop_
_entity.id
_entity.type
_entity.pdbx_description
1 polymer ?
#
loop_
_entity_poly.entity_id
_entity_poly.type
_entity_poly.pdbx_seq_one_letter_code
_entity_poly.pdbx_strand_id
1 'polypeptide(L)'
;MADAPPSPTLADLVTLAAALRQDQRLPEAQRRSLDRELGPAVSTLRVKPARQLTAWARAVADRTPEVARAHRQASAAQAWAVLLAAGLGTLLGVGVALGVFYYDGSSRINVLAVLAVFVLLPLLLLLPLLIAMLPARLASAVPGVGPLAELCRGVSVGRVAAAGVRLLPRGMRDRLAWTADTLGSQRTLYAHVQKWAILAWSQVFAVMFTAAAIVTLLVLVVLTDLAFGWSTTLDVEAADVHRLTDALATPWAATGQAVPGRELVEASRYFRMDAAQPPPADPAALGAWWRFLVAAMACYGLLPRVVMLGVCLAVRRRAVHAALRATPGAGAVLRRLHQTAVAFDAEGDAETPRPPAPDMATITNAPAADVLIIWADAPIEAAPSDWQVSTDRRMPAGGKTSVAGDRAVIEAAASRAGDGAVGVLVKAWEPPMGELLDFLRALREALGDGVEVTVLPVGEATAGQRAAWPRRLATLRDPWLRVVEPTTSADSAEVPHA
;
A
#
# COMPACT_ATOMS: atom_id res chain seq x y z
N MET A 1 8.78 22.25 21.16
CA MET A 1 8.31 20.89 20.82
C MET A 1 8.00 20.88 19.33
N ALA A 2 8.97 20.48 18.49
CA ALA A 2 8.74 20.36 17.07
C ALA A 2 7.75 19.21 16.83
N ASP A 3 6.63 19.52 16.19
CA ASP A 3 5.52 18.61 15.98
C ASP A 3 6.03 17.36 15.25
N ALA A 4 5.84 16.19 15.85
CA ALA A 4 6.37 14.96 15.27
C ALA A 4 5.72 14.75 13.89
N PRO A 5 6.50 14.54 12.81
CA PRO A 5 5.92 14.50 11.47
C PRO A 5 4.87 13.39 11.38
N PRO A 6 3.74 13.65 10.69
CA PRO A 6 2.62 12.72 10.67
C PRO A 6 3.04 11.38 10.06
N SER A 7 2.38 10.32 10.52
CA SER A 7 2.72 8.96 10.12
C SER A 7 2.65 8.79 8.59
N PRO A 8 3.57 8.00 7.99
CA PRO A 8 3.59 7.81 6.54
C PRO A 8 2.27 7.25 5.99
N THR A 9 1.85 7.78 4.85
CA THR A 9 0.60 7.49 4.15
C THR A 9 0.86 6.85 2.79
N LEU A 10 -0.19 6.44 2.07
CA LEU A 10 -0.03 5.92 0.70
C LEU A 10 0.45 7.02 -0.25
N ALA A 11 0.01 8.26 -0.02
CA ALA A 11 0.44 9.40 -0.81
C ALA A 11 1.96 9.63 -0.71
N ASP A 12 2.56 9.35 0.45
CA ASP A 12 4.00 9.51 0.66
C ASP A 12 4.84 8.52 -0.17
N LEU A 13 4.31 7.36 -0.54
CA LEU A 13 4.97 6.44 -1.48
C LEU A 13 5.06 7.05 -2.89
N VAL A 14 3.97 7.66 -3.34
CA VAL A 14 3.94 8.37 -4.64
C VAL A 14 4.86 9.59 -4.62
N THR A 15 4.86 10.32 -3.51
CA THR A 15 5.74 11.47 -3.29
C THR A 15 7.20 11.06 -3.30
N LEU A 16 7.58 9.97 -2.60
CA LEU A 16 8.94 9.46 -2.61
C LEU A 16 9.37 9.02 -4.02
N ALA A 17 8.52 8.27 -4.74
CA ALA A 17 8.82 7.84 -6.10
C ALA A 17 8.95 9.02 -7.10
N ALA A 18 8.20 10.11 -6.89
CA ALA A 18 8.35 11.34 -7.68
C ALA A 18 9.62 12.10 -7.29
N ALA A 19 9.91 12.24 -5.99
CA ALA A 19 11.11 12.90 -5.48
C ALA A 19 12.40 12.20 -5.95
N LEU A 20 12.44 10.87 -5.93
CA LEU A 20 13.59 10.09 -6.40
C LEU A 20 13.85 10.26 -7.90
N ARG A 21 12.80 10.34 -8.72
CA ARG A 21 12.94 10.62 -10.16
C ARG A 21 13.42 12.05 -10.42
N GLN A 22 12.99 13.00 -9.61
CA GLN A 22 13.50 14.37 -9.68
C GLN A 22 14.98 14.43 -9.25
N ASP A 23 15.34 13.77 -8.15
CA ASP A 23 16.71 13.67 -7.65
C ASP A 23 17.66 13.13 -8.74
N GLN A 24 17.26 12.09 -9.46
CA GLN A 24 18.04 11.51 -10.57
C GLN A 24 18.28 12.47 -11.74
N ARG A 25 17.43 13.49 -11.93
CA ARG A 25 17.59 14.48 -13.01
C ARG A 25 18.48 15.65 -12.61
N LEU A 26 18.76 15.83 -11.32
CA LEU A 26 19.53 16.97 -10.83
C LEU A 26 21.04 16.76 -11.03
N PRO A 27 21.76 17.79 -11.50
CA PRO A 27 23.23 17.82 -11.47
C PRO A 27 23.76 17.58 -10.05
N GLU A 28 24.95 17.02 -9.95
CA GLU A 28 25.53 16.59 -8.67
C GLU A 28 25.72 17.74 -7.68
N ALA A 29 26.20 18.89 -8.14
CA ALA A 29 26.38 20.07 -7.30
C ALA A 29 25.05 20.51 -6.64
N GLN A 30 23.95 20.46 -7.40
CA GLN A 30 22.61 20.82 -6.91
C GLN A 30 22.08 19.77 -5.92
N ARG A 31 22.30 18.47 -6.17
CA ARG A 31 21.96 17.41 -5.21
C ARG A 31 22.69 17.57 -3.88
N ARG A 32 24.00 17.82 -3.91
CA ARG A 32 24.82 18.04 -2.71
C ARG A 32 24.41 19.30 -1.95
N SER A 33 23.99 20.37 -2.65
CA SER A 33 23.44 21.57 -2.01
C SER A 33 22.12 21.25 -1.30
N LEU A 34 21.22 20.54 -1.99
CA LEU A 34 19.92 20.16 -1.47
C LEU A 34 20.04 19.21 -0.26
N ASP A 35 20.95 18.24 -0.31
CA ASP A 35 21.20 17.34 0.83
C ASP A 35 21.81 18.09 2.02
N ARG A 36 22.66 19.11 1.80
CA ARG A 36 23.19 19.99 2.87
C ARG A 36 22.12 20.84 3.52
N GLU A 37 21.21 21.40 2.74
CA GLU A 37 20.09 22.19 3.25
C GLU A 37 19.06 21.33 4.02
N LEU A 38 18.77 20.13 3.51
CA LEU A 38 17.75 19.25 4.08
C LEU A 38 18.28 18.43 5.26
N GLY A 39 19.56 18.08 5.24
CA GLY A 39 20.25 17.23 6.23
C GLY A 39 19.87 17.54 7.68
N PRO A 40 19.99 18.79 8.15
CA PRO A 40 19.66 19.16 9.53
C PRO A 40 18.19 18.92 9.92
N ALA A 41 17.26 19.10 8.98
CA ALA A 41 15.83 18.93 9.25
C ALA A 41 15.44 17.44 9.36
N VAL A 42 16.12 16.57 8.61
CA VAL A 42 15.86 15.11 8.60
C VAL A 42 16.79 14.30 9.50
N SER A 43 17.90 14.87 9.99
CA SER A 43 18.88 14.18 10.86
C SER A 43 18.27 13.70 12.17
N THR A 44 17.28 14.43 12.71
CA THR A 44 16.52 14.03 13.91
C THR A 44 15.76 12.68 13.75
N LEU A 45 15.57 12.23 12.51
CA LEU A 45 14.86 11.00 12.16
C LEU A 45 15.79 9.86 11.72
N ARG A 46 17.11 9.97 11.92
CA ARG A 46 18.13 8.98 11.51
C ARG A 46 17.80 7.54 11.94
N VAL A 47 17.21 7.38 13.12
CA VAL A 47 16.83 6.07 13.69
C VAL A 47 15.54 5.50 13.04
N LYS A 48 14.80 6.31 12.28
CA LYS A 48 13.50 5.96 11.67
C LYS A 48 13.53 6.18 10.15
N PRO A 49 14.16 5.28 9.38
CA PRO A 49 14.44 5.48 7.94
C PRO A 49 13.19 5.78 7.10
N ALA A 50 12.07 5.11 7.38
CA ALA A 50 10.82 5.38 6.65
C ALA A 50 10.26 6.79 6.90
N ARG A 51 10.41 7.32 8.13
CA ARG A 51 9.99 8.70 8.45
C ARG A 51 10.98 9.71 7.90
N GLN A 52 12.27 9.41 7.93
CA GLN A 52 13.31 10.24 7.32
C GLN A 52 13.11 10.38 5.81
N LEU A 53 12.87 9.27 5.10
CA LEU A 53 12.54 9.28 3.67
C LEU A 53 11.27 10.09 3.37
N THR A 54 10.25 9.95 4.20
CA THR A 54 9.00 10.69 4.05
C THR A 54 9.22 12.20 4.22
N ALA A 55 9.97 12.59 5.25
CA ALA A 55 10.29 13.99 5.53
C ALA A 55 11.16 14.59 4.42
N TRP A 56 12.19 13.86 3.94
CA TRP A 56 12.97 14.26 2.78
C TRP A 56 12.10 14.45 1.53
N ALA A 57 11.25 13.47 1.21
CA ALA A 57 10.40 13.54 0.03
C ALA A 57 9.40 14.70 0.07
N ARG A 58 8.86 15.03 1.25
CA ARG A 58 8.01 16.22 1.43
C ARG A 58 8.79 17.52 1.30
N ALA A 59 10.00 17.59 1.85
CA ALA A 59 10.84 18.78 1.71
C ALA A 59 11.29 19.03 0.26
N VAL A 60 11.47 17.95 -0.53
CA VAL A 60 11.64 18.03 -1.99
C VAL A 60 10.35 18.48 -2.68
N ALA A 61 9.18 18.01 -2.22
CA ALA A 61 7.88 18.43 -2.73
C ALA A 61 7.65 19.94 -2.53
N ASP A 62 8.05 20.50 -1.40
CA ASP A 62 7.90 21.94 -1.13
C ASP A 62 8.72 22.81 -2.09
N ARG A 63 9.84 22.28 -2.59
CA ARG A 63 10.74 22.97 -3.54
C ARG A 63 10.42 22.70 -5.00
N THR A 64 9.76 21.57 -5.29
CA THR A 64 9.52 21.11 -6.68
C THR A 64 8.02 21.04 -6.98
N PRO A 65 7.48 21.91 -7.86
CA PRO A 65 6.05 21.96 -8.12
C PRO A 65 5.49 20.66 -8.72
N GLU A 66 6.29 19.91 -9.48
CA GLU A 66 5.90 18.61 -10.03
C GLU A 66 5.66 17.57 -8.92
N VAL A 67 6.58 17.48 -7.97
CA VAL A 67 6.49 16.55 -6.82
C VAL A 67 5.35 16.98 -5.89
N ALA A 68 5.15 18.29 -5.69
CA ALA A 68 4.03 18.84 -4.93
C ALA A 68 2.67 18.46 -5.55
N ARG A 69 2.54 18.56 -6.89
CA ARG A 69 1.34 18.16 -7.62
C ARG A 69 1.07 16.67 -7.45
N ALA A 70 2.09 15.83 -7.57
CA ALA A 70 1.98 14.39 -7.38
C ALA A 70 1.49 14.03 -5.96
N HIS A 71 2.05 14.69 -4.93
CA HIS A 71 1.60 14.52 -3.54
C HIS A 71 0.13 14.88 -3.37
N ARG A 72 -0.28 16.07 -3.84
CA ARG A 72 -1.67 16.55 -3.72
C ARG A 72 -2.65 15.65 -4.44
N GLN A 73 -2.30 15.15 -5.63
CA GLN A 73 -3.16 14.24 -6.38
C GLN A 73 -3.30 12.89 -5.66
N ALA A 74 -2.20 12.33 -5.15
CA ALA A 74 -2.24 11.06 -4.43
C ALA A 74 -2.99 11.17 -3.10
N SER A 75 -2.79 12.26 -2.35
CA SER A 75 -3.51 12.52 -1.09
C SER A 75 -5.00 12.77 -1.33
N ALA A 76 -5.35 13.55 -2.36
CA ALA A 76 -6.74 13.75 -2.77
C ALA A 76 -7.40 12.44 -3.20
N ALA A 77 -6.74 11.62 -4.03
CA ALA A 77 -7.27 10.33 -4.46
C ALA A 77 -7.51 9.39 -3.27
N GLN A 78 -6.58 9.33 -2.31
CA GLN A 78 -6.76 8.55 -1.08
C GLN A 78 -7.95 9.07 -0.25
N ALA A 79 -8.06 10.40 -0.09
CA ALA A 79 -9.16 11.01 0.66
C ALA A 79 -10.52 10.75 -0.01
N TRP A 80 -10.62 10.92 -1.33
CA TRP A 80 -11.82 10.63 -2.10
C TRP A 80 -12.21 9.16 -2.02
N ALA A 81 -11.26 8.22 -2.07
CA ALA A 81 -11.56 6.80 -1.92
C ALA A 81 -12.20 6.48 -0.55
N VAL A 82 -11.69 7.08 0.52
CA VAL A 82 -12.25 6.94 1.88
C VAL A 82 -13.63 7.60 1.98
N LEU A 83 -13.78 8.82 1.47
CA LEU A 83 -15.05 9.55 1.48
C LEU A 83 -16.14 8.84 0.66
N LEU A 84 -15.79 8.30 -0.51
CA LEU A 84 -16.70 7.52 -1.33
C LEU A 84 -17.13 6.23 -0.62
N ALA A 85 -16.18 5.50 -0.04
CA ALA A 85 -16.50 4.29 0.73
C ALA A 85 -17.40 4.61 1.93
N ALA A 86 -17.11 5.69 2.68
CA ALA A 86 -17.92 6.13 3.80
C ALA A 86 -19.32 6.58 3.36
N GLY A 87 -19.41 7.44 2.34
CA GLY A 87 -20.66 7.97 1.81
C GLY A 87 -21.56 6.89 1.22
N LEU A 88 -21.00 5.96 0.45
CA LEU A 88 -21.75 4.82 -0.08
C LEU A 88 -22.21 3.89 1.05
N GLY A 89 -21.37 3.66 2.05
CA GLY A 89 -21.72 2.89 3.25
C GLY A 89 -22.90 3.50 3.96
N THR A 90 -22.83 4.80 4.28
CA THR A 90 -23.92 5.55 4.91
C THR A 90 -25.20 5.49 4.08
N LEU A 91 -25.14 5.82 2.79
CA LEU A 91 -26.32 5.87 1.92
C LEU A 91 -27.02 4.51 1.84
N LEU A 92 -26.25 3.43 1.61
CA LEU A 92 -26.80 2.07 1.57
C LEU A 92 -27.28 1.61 2.95
N GLY A 93 -26.59 1.99 4.02
CA GLY A 93 -26.99 1.68 5.39
C GLY A 93 -28.35 2.28 5.73
N VAL A 94 -28.54 3.58 5.44
CA VAL A 94 -29.83 4.26 5.59
C VAL A 94 -30.89 3.61 4.70
N GLY A 95 -30.60 3.39 3.42
CA GLY A 95 -31.57 2.83 2.47
C GLY A 95 -32.05 1.43 2.86
N VAL A 96 -31.14 0.53 3.22
CA VAL A 96 -31.48 -0.82 3.68
C VAL A 96 -32.21 -0.76 5.02
N ALA A 97 -31.81 0.11 5.96
CA ALA A 97 -32.50 0.28 7.23
C ALA A 97 -33.93 0.78 7.04
N LEU A 98 -34.16 1.80 6.22
CA LEU A 98 -35.51 2.29 5.91
C LEU A 98 -36.39 1.21 5.26
N GLY A 99 -35.82 0.35 4.42
CA GLY A 99 -36.56 -0.77 3.82
C GLY A 99 -36.88 -1.88 4.81
N VAL A 100 -35.93 -2.28 5.65
CA VAL A 100 -36.11 -3.36 6.64
C VAL A 100 -37.00 -2.92 7.81
N PHE A 101 -36.90 -1.66 8.22
CA PHE A 101 -37.73 -1.06 9.28
C PHE A 101 -38.98 -0.36 8.75
N TYR A 102 -39.37 -0.63 7.50
CA TYR A 102 -40.59 -0.06 6.93
C TYR A 102 -41.81 -0.50 7.77
N TYR A 103 -42.58 0.48 8.23
CA TYR A 103 -43.76 0.30 9.06
C TYR A 103 -44.88 1.22 8.57
N ASP A 104 -46.01 0.62 8.22
CA ASP A 104 -47.20 1.30 7.71
C ASP A 104 -48.36 1.34 8.73
N GLY A 105 -48.12 0.87 9.96
CA GLY A 105 -49.14 0.76 11.01
C GLY A 105 -49.99 -0.51 10.94
N SER A 106 -49.95 -1.25 9.82
CA SER A 106 -50.79 -2.44 9.61
C SER A 106 -50.07 -3.75 9.98
N SER A 107 -48.73 -3.73 9.93
CA SER A 107 -47.89 -4.93 10.09
C SER A 107 -46.72 -4.70 11.03
N ARG A 108 -46.31 -5.73 11.79
CA ARG A 108 -45.17 -5.65 12.73
C ARG A 108 -43.84 -5.85 11.99
N ILE A 109 -42.81 -5.09 12.37
CA ILE A 109 -41.45 -5.28 11.86
C ILE A 109 -40.92 -6.63 12.34
N ASN A 110 -40.47 -7.48 11.40
CA ASN A 110 -39.96 -8.80 11.73
C ASN A 110 -38.52 -8.74 12.27
N VAL A 111 -38.36 -8.98 13.57
CA VAL A 111 -37.07 -9.01 14.29
C VAL A 111 -36.09 -9.99 13.65
N LEU A 112 -36.55 -11.16 13.18
CA LEU A 112 -35.68 -12.16 12.57
C LEU A 112 -35.08 -11.66 11.24
N ALA A 113 -35.83 -10.85 10.48
CA ALA A 113 -35.31 -10.22 9.26
C ALA A 113 -34.25 -9.18 9.58
N VAL A 114 -34.44 -8.38 10.65
CA VAL A 114 -33.45 -7.42 11.14
C VAL A 114 -32.16 -8.14 11.53
N LEU A 115 -32.26 -9.22 12.32
CA LEU A 115 -31.10 -10.03 12.71
C LEU A 115 -30.42 -10.68 11.50
N ALA A 116 -31.19 -11.20 10.54
CA ALA A 116 -30.62 -11.78 9.33
C ALA A 116 -29.80 -10.76 8.52
N VAL A 117 -30.33 -9.55 8.33
CA VAL A 117 -29.72 -8.51 7.47
C VAL A 117 -28.60 -7.75 8.17
N PHE A 118 -28.73 -7.42 9.46
CA PHE A 118 -27.78 -6.55 10.17
C PHE A 118 -26.87 -7.27 11.15
N VAL A 119 -27.09 -8.56 11.41
CA VAL A 119 -26.23 -9.38 12.27
C VAL A 119 -25.64 -10.54 11.47
N LEU A 120 -26.46 -11.46 10.99
CA LEU A 120 -25.99 -12.68 10.32
C LEU A 120 -25.26 -12.39 9.01
N LEU A 121 -25.86 -11.61 8.11
CA LEU A 121 -25.25 -11.28 6.82
C LEU A 121 -23.90 -10.55 6.99
N PRO A 122 -23.76 -9.51 7.83
CA PRO A 122 -22.47 -8.89 8.11
C PRO A 122 -21.45 -9.86 8.71
N LEU A 123 -21.85 -10.81 9.57
CA LEU A 123 -20.95 -11.85 10.06
C LEU A 123 -20.49 -12.78 8.93
N LEU A 124 -21.38 -13.23 8.07
CA LEU A 124 -21.03 -14.07 6.91
C LEU A 124 -20.10 -13.34 5.95
N LEU A 125 -20.30 -12.03 5.73
CA LEU A 125 -19.43 -11.18 4.92
C LEU A 125 -18.05 -10.92 5.56
N LEU A 126 -17.78 -11.36 6.79
CA LEU A 126 -16.42 -11.38 7.34
C LEU A 126 -15.61 -12.57 6.82
N LEU A 127 -16.24 -13.69 6.45
CA LEU A 127 -15.53 -14.87 5.93
C LEU A 127 -14.68 -14.57 4.69
N PRO A 128 -15.21 -13.95 3.60
CA PRO A 128 -14.38 -13.62 2.45
C PRO A 128 -13.29 -12.60 2.78
N LEU A 129 -13.53 -11.70 3.75
CA LEU A 129 -12.51 -10.78 4.24
C LEU A 129 -11.35 -11.53 4.91
N LEU A 130 -11.65 -12.45 5.81
CA LEU A 130 -10.66 -13.28 6.51
C LEU A 130 -9.85 -14.13 5.51
N ILE A 131 -10.53 -14.70 4.50
CA ILE A 131 -9.89 -15.40 3.38
C ILE A 131 -8.95 -14.47 2.61
N ALA A 132 -9.41 -13.24 2.29
CA ALA A 132 -8.58 -12.27 1.59
C ALA A 132 -7.36 -11.80 2.42
N MET A 133 -7.44 -11.84 3.76
CA MET A 133 -6.34 -11.47 4.65
C MET A 133 -5.24 -12.54 4.73
N LEU A 134 -5.58 -13.82 4.50
CA LEU A 134 -4.64 -14.93 4.60
C LEU A 134 -3.47 -14.82 3.59
N PRO A 135 -2.24 -15.16 4.00
CA PRO A 135 -1.12 -15.35 3.07
C PRO A 135 -1.43 -16.47 2.07
N ALA A 136 -0.97 -16.33 0.83
CA ALA A 136 -1.26 -17.29 -0.24
C ALA A 136 -0.88 -18.74 0.11
N ARG A 137 0.21 -18.92 0.86
CA ARG A 137 0.71 -20.23 1.33
C ARG A 137 -0.24 -20.93 2.29
N LEU A 138 -0.90 -20.18 3.17
CA LEU A 138 -1.88 -20.70 4.13
C LEU A 138 -3.23 -20.95 3.45
N ALA A 139 -3.63 -20.07 2.53
CA ALA A 139 -4.88 -20.22 1.79
C ALA A 139 -4.86 -21.45 0.85
N SER A 140 -3.70 -21.81 0.28
CA SER A 140 -3.55 -23.01 -0.55
C SER A 140 -3.47 -24.32 0.24
N ALA A 141 -3.21 -24.26 1.55
CA ALA A 141 -3.12 -25.45 2.40
C ALA A 141 -4.50 -25.97 2.85
N VAL A 142 -5.54 -25.12 2.80
CA VAL A 142 -6.90 -25.49 3.22
C VAL A 142 -7.71 -25.94 2.00
N PRO A 143 -8.24 -27.18 1.98
CA PRO A 143 -9.09 -27.67 0.89
C PRO A 143 -10.29 -26.74 0.66
N GLY A 144 -10.57 -26.38 -0.59
CA GLY A 144 -11.70 -25.51 -0.98
C GLY A 144 -11.50 -24.00 -0.79
N VAL A 145 -10.56 -23.57 0.07
CA VAL A 145 -10.24 -22.14 0.27
C VAL A 145 -9.34 -21.61 -0.84
N GLY A 146 -8.48 -22.45 -1.42
CA GLY A 146 -7.58 -22.08 -2.52
C GLY A 146 -8.28 -21.38 -3.70
N PRO A 147 -9.30 -22.00 -4.33
CA PRO A 147 -10.05 -21.41 -5.45
C PRO A 147 -10.81 -20.13 -5.07
N LEU A 148 -11.39 -20.08 -3.86
CA LEU A 148 -12.06 -18.88 -3.35
C LEU A 148 -11.08 -17.73 -3.11
N ALA A 149 -9.92 -18.02 -2.52
CA ALA A 149 -8.84 -17.04 -2.33
C ALA A 149 -8.28 -16.57 -3.68
N GLU A 150 -8.26 -17.43 -4.70
CA GLU A 150 -7.86 -17.06 -6.06
C GLU A 150 -8.90 -16.19 -6.75
N LEU A 151 -10.20 -16.46 -6.58
CA LEU A 151 -11.29 -15.59 -7.04
C LEU A 151 -11.22 -14.21 -6.38
N CYS A 152 -11.05 -14.15 -5.05
CA CYS A 152 -10.88 -12.91 -4.31
C CYS A 152 -9.60 -12.14 -4.73
N ARG A 153 -8.53 -12.84 -5.12
CA ARG A 153 -7.31 -12.25 -5.69
C ARG A 153 -7.48 -11.83 -7.16
N GLY A 154 -8.33 -12.54 -7.90
CA GLY A 154 -8.64 -12.34 -9.32
C GLY A 154 -9.44 -11.06 -9.59
N VAL A 155 -10.14 -10.54 -8.57
CA VAL A 155 -10.61 -9.15 -8.50
C VAL A 155 -9.41 -8.22 -8.27
N SER A 156 -8.45 -8.25 -9.21
CA SER A 156 -7.30 -7.37 -9.18
C SER A 156 -7.78 -5.93 -9.38
N VAL A 157 -7.47 -5.06 -8.43
CA VAL A 157 -7.90 -3.65 -8.48
C VAL A 157 -7.30 -2.91 -9.66
N GLY A 158 -6.23 -3.40 -10.28
CA GLY A 158 -5.79 -2.92 -11.59
C GLY A 158 -6.86 -3.07 -12.69
N ARG A 159 -7.65 -4.15 -12.69
CA ARG A 159 -8.74 -4.38 -13.65
C ARG A 159 -9.99 -3.59 -13.30
N VAL A 160 -10.37 -3.55 -12.02
CA VAL A 160 -11.54 -2.78 -11.56
C VAL A 160 -11.29 -1.27 -11.69
N ALA A 161 -10.09 -0.79 -11.33
CA ALA A 161 -9.70 0.60 -11.55
C ALA A 161 -9.59 0.92 -13.05
N ALA A 162 -9.04 0.02 -13.88
CA ALA A 162 -9.02 0.23 -15.33
C ALA A 162 -10.45 0.26 -15.93
N ALA A 163 -11.37 -0.55 -15.42
CA ALA A 163 -12.78 -0.53 -15.81
C ALA A 163 -13.48 0.75 -15.32
N GLY A 164 -13.22 1.18 -14.09
CA GLY A 164 -13.74 2.42 -13.52
C GLY A 164 -13.23 3.66 -14.26
N VAL A 165 -11.94 3.70 -14.60
CA VAL A 165 -11.31 4.79 -15.38
C VAL A 165 -11.94 4.95 -16.77
N ARG A 166 -12.50 3.88 -17.35
CA ARG A 166 -13.24 3.98 -18.62
C ARG A 166 -14.56 4.77 -18.48
N LEU A 167 -15.14 4.81 -17.28
CA LEU A 167 -16.37 5.56 -16.98
C LEU A 167 -16.09 7.05 -16.68
N LEU A 168 -14.83 7.43 -16.43
CA LEU A 168 -14.46 8.82 -16.12
C LEU A 168 -14.42 9.71 -17.38
N PRO A 169 -14.65 11.04 -17.30
CA PRO A 169 -14.45 11.97 -18.42
C PRO A 169 -12.99 12.04 -18.90
N ARG A 170 -12.77 12.29 -20.21
CA ARG A 170 -11.44 12.23 -20.87
C ARG A 170 -10.35 13.05 -20.14
N GLY A 171 -10.64 14.29 -19.72
CA GLY A 171 -9.68 15.13 -18.99
C GLY A 171 -9.24 14.59 -17.62
N MET A 172 -9.98 13.66 -17.01
CA MET A 172 -9.60 12.99 -15.78
C MET A 172 -8.84 11.67 -16.04
N ARG A 173 -9.06 11.04 -17.21
CA ARG A 173 -8.30 9.86 -17.65
C ARG A 173 -6.84 10.21 -17.89
N ASP A 174 -6.56 11.34 -18.54
CA ASP A 174 -5.20 11.76 -18.86
C ASP A 174 -4.38 12.07 -17.58
N ARG A 175 -5.06 12.58 -16.54
CA ARG A 175 -4.47 12.79 -15.20
C ARG A 175 -4.19 11.48 -14.47
N LEU A 176 -5.07 10.48 -14.60
CA LEU A 176 -4.83 9.15 -14.03
C LEU A 176 -3.80 8.34 -14.82
N ALA A 177 -3.66 8.55 -16.13
CA ALA A 177 -2.69 7.84 -16.97
C ALA A 177 -1.23 8.11 -16.53
N TRP A 178 -0.90 9.35 -16.17
CA TRP A 178 0.43 9.70 -15.66
C TRP A 178 0.78 8.99 -14.33
N THR A 179 -0.21 8.84 -13.44
CA THR A 179 -0.04 8.09 -12.18
C THR A 179 0.03 6.58 -12.42
N ALA A 180 -0.77 6.06 -13.36
CA ALA A 180 -0.79 4.65 -13.73
C ALA A 180 0.50 4.18 -14.43
N ASP A 181 1.15 5.04 -15.23
CA ASP A 181 2.41 4.75 -15.89
C ASP A 181 3.60 4.81 -14.90
N THR A 182 3.57 5.81 -14.01
CA THR A 182 4.48 5.96 -12.87
C THR A 182 4.42 4.78 -11.88
N LEU A 183 3.22 4.31 -11.55
CA LEU A 183 2.97 3.19 -10.63
C LEU A 183 3.06 1.83 -11.35
N GLY A 184 2.99 1.82 -12.68
CA GLY A 184 2.95 0.63 -13.53
C GLY A 184 4.25 -0.17 -13.53
N SER A 185 5.39 0.52 -13.50
CA SER A 185 6.73 -0.11 -13.42
C SER A 185 7.06 -0.66 -12.04
N GLN A 186 6.35 -0.23 -10.99
CA GLN A 186 6.58 -0.65 -9.59
C GLN A 186 5.37 -1.39 -8.97
N ARG A 187 4.51 -1.96 -9.82
CA ARG A 187 3.25 -2.62 -9.42
C ARG A 187 3.44 -3.76 -8.42
N THR A 188 4.51 -4.54 -8.54
CA THR A 188 4.81 -5.66 -7.64
C THR A 188 5.16 -5.18 -6.23
N LEU A 189 5.92 -4.09 -6.13
CA LEU A 189 6.40 -3.52 -4.87
C LEU A 189 5.27 -2.89 -4.05
N TYR A 190 4.27 -2.29 -4.70
CA TYR A 190 3.13 -1.66 -4.04
C TYR A 190 1.87 -2.52 -3.96
N ALA A 191 1.86 -3.72 -4.55
CA ALA A 191 0.70 -4.62 -4.56
C ALA A 191 0.22 -4.96 -3.14
N HIS A 192 1.14 -5.22 -2.21
CA HIS A 192 0.82 -5.53 -0.83
C HIS A 192 0.15 -4.33 -0.13
N VAL A 193 0.70 -3.13 -0.34
CA VAL A 193 0.15 -1.90 0.23
C VAL A 193 -1.25 -1.60 -0.32
N GLN A 194 -1.41 -1.75 -1.64
CA GLN A 194 -2.69 -1.53 -2.32
C GLN A 194 -3.76 -2.50 -1.82
N LYS A 195 -3.44 -3.81 -1.69
CA LYS A 195 -4.33 -4.83 -1.11
C LYS A 195 -4.91 -4.35 0.23
N TRP A 196 -4.05 -3.95 1.17
CA TRP A 196 -4.49 -3.52 2.50
C TRP A 196 -5.19 -2.16 2.51
N ALA A 197 -4.95 -1.29 1.51
CA ALA A 197 -5.72 -0.06 1.32
C ALA A 197 -7.18 -0.37 0.94
N ILE A 198 -7.39 -1.29 0.00
CA ILE A 198 -8.74 -1.70 -0.45
C ILE A 198 -9.50 -2.39 0.68
N LEU A 199 -8.84 -3.30 1.41
CA LEU A 199 -9.43 -3.95 2.56
C LEU A 199 -9.84 -2.91 3.62
N ALA A 200 -8.98 -1.93 3.92
CA ALA A 200 -9.34 -0.84 4.82
C ALA A 200 -10.55 -0.03 4.33
N TRP A 201 -10.60 0.35 3.04
CA TRP A 201 -11.75 1.07 2.47
C TRP A 201 -13.04 0.26 2.54
N SER A 202 -12.99 -1.05 2.28
CA SER A 202 -14.15 -1.94 2.44
C SER A 202 -14.66 -2.00 3.88
N GLN A 203 -13.75 -1.91 4.87
CA GLN A 203 -14.14 -1.87 6.27
C GLN A 203 -14.69 -0.49 6.68
N VAL A 204 -14.16 0.61 6.14
CA VAL A 204 -14.78 1.94 6.32
C VAL A 204 -16.22 1.92 5.81
N PHE A 205 -16.45 1.37 4.61
CA PHE A 205 -17.79 1.17 4.07
C PHE A 205 -18.68 0.37 5.03
N ALA A 206 -18.21 -0.78 5.51
CA ALA A 206 -19.01 -1.67 6.37
C ALA A 206 -19.31 -1.05 7.76
N VAL A 207 -18.36 -0.32 8.34
CA VAL A 207 -18.55 0.43 9.59
C VAL A 207 -19.61 1.51 9.40
N MET A 208 -19.47 2.32 8.34
CA MET A 208 -20.43 3.41 8.06
C MET A 208 -21.82 2.88 7.72
N PHE A 209 -21.91 1.77 6.99
CA PHE A 209 -23.18 1.06 6.73
C PHE A 209 -23.88 0.66 8.03
N THR A 210 -23.15 -0.02 8.93
CA THR A 210 -23.75 -0.53 10.16
C THR A 210 -24.09 0.61 11.13
N ALA A 211 -23.20 1.61 11.26
CA ALA A 211 -23.43 2.79 12.07
C ALA A 211 -24.65 3.58 11.58
N ALA A 212 -24.77 3.79 10.26
CA ALA A 212 -25.91 4.46 9.67
C ALA A 212 -27.22 3.69 9.93
N ALA A 213 -27.21 2.36 9.78
CA ALA A 213 -28.38 1.54 10.08
C ALA A 213 -28.82 1.61 11.55
N ILE A 214 -27.86 1.62 12.49
CA ILE A 214 -28.14 1.80 13.94
C ILE A 214 -28.73 3.20 14.18
N VAL A 215 -28.14 4.25 13.61
CA VAL A 215 -28.65 5.62 13.75
C VAL A 215 -30.05 5.74 13.16
N THR A 216 -30.32 5.15 11.98
CA THR A 216 -31.66 5.12 11.39
C THR A 216 -32.66 4.41 12.28
N LEU A 217 -32.31 3.25 12.85
CA LEU A 217 -33.16 2.57 13.82
C LEU A 217 -33.49 3.47 15.02
N LEU A 218 -32.48 4.13 15.62
CA LEU A 218 -32.70 5.02 16.76
C LEU A 218 -33.60 6.21 16.40
N VAL A 219 -33.39 6.81 15.22
CA VAL A 219 -34.24 7.90 14.72
C VAL A 219 -35.67 7.43 14.52
N LEU A 220 -35.88 6.26 13.91
CA LEU A 220 -37.22 5.70 13.72
C LEU A 220 -37.87 5.38 15.07
N VAL A 221 -37.17 4.76 16.02
CA VAL A 221 -37.73 4.47 17.35
C VAL A 221 -38.16 5.74 18.10
N VAL A 222 -37.45 6.85 17.92
CA VAL A 222 -37.78 8.13 18.58
C VAL A 222 -38.95 8.84 17.89
N LEU A 223 -39.02 8.77 16.56
CA LEU A 223 -39.99 9.53 15.76
C LEU A 223 -41.25 8.74 15.38
N THR A 224 -41.17 7.41 15.39
CA THR A 224 -42.24 6.51 14.96
C THR A 224 -42.51 5.46 16.04
N ASP A 225 -43.79 5.19 16.30
CA ASP A 225 -44.21 4.17 17.26
C ASP A 225 -44.06 2.78 16.62
N LEU A 226 -42.83 2.26 16.66
CA LEU A 226 -42.48 1.01 15.99
C LEU A 226 -42.96 -0.20 16.81
N ALA A 227 -43.85 -1.00 16.21
CA ALA A 227 -44.22 -2.30 16.73
C ALA A 227 -43.31 -3.41 16.15
N PHE A 228 -42.45 -3.98 16.97
CA PHE A 228 -41.65 -5.15 16.61
C PHE A 228 -42.39 -6.45 16.91
N GLY A 229 -42.11 -7.48 16.11
CA GLY A 229 -42.57 -8.83 16.37
C GLY A 229 -41.72 -9.85 15.63
N TRP A 230 -41.98 -11.13 15.85
CA TRP A 230 -41.34 -12.18 15.07
C TRP A 230 -42.37 -13.10 14.44
N SER A 231 -42.06 -13.51 13.22
CA SER A 231 -42.77 -14.54 12.48
C SER A 231 -41.76 -15.28 11.62
N THR A 232 -41.96 -16.58 11.47
CA THR A 232 -41.16 -17.42 10.59
C THR A 232 -42.09 -18.40 9.88
N THR A 233 -41.77 -18.75 8.64
CA THR A 233 -42.48 -19.78 7.88
C THR A 233 -42.08 -21.18 8.32
N LEU A 234 -40.99 -21.31 9.07
CA LEU A 234 -40.58 -22.56 9.69
C LEU A 234 -41.40 -22.79 10.96
N ASP A 235 -41.76 -24.04 11.24
CA ASP A 235 -42.45 -24.42 12.47
C ASP A 235 -41.46 -24.33 13.66
N VAL A 236 -41.44 -23.17 14.31
CA VAL A 236 -40.52 -22.85 15.41
C VAL A 236 -41.33 -22.35 16.59
N GLU A 237 -41.03 -22.89 17.77
CA GLU A 237 -41.70 -22.51 19.00
C GLU A 237 -41.10 -21.22 19.59
N ALA A 238 -41.90 -20.51 20.42
CA ALA A 238 -41.42 -19.31 21.11
C ALA A 238 -40.23 -19.59 22.04
N ALA A 239 -40.17 -20.81 22.61
CA ALA A 239 -39.05 -21.25 23.43
C ALA A 239 -37.73 -21.30 22.65
N ASP A 240 -37.76 -21.70 21.37
CA ASP A 240 -36.57 -21.73 20.51
C ASP A 240 -36.07 -20.33 20.18
N VAL A 241 -36.99 -19.42 19.85
CA VAL A 241 -36.66 -18.02 19.58
C VAL A 241 -36.08 -17.36 20.83
N HIS A 242 -36.65 -17.63 22.01
CA HIS A 242 -36.13 -17.14 23.27
C HIS A 242 -34.70 -17.66 23.53
N ARG A 243 -34.45 -18.96 23.37
CA ARG A 243 -33.10 -19.56 23.49
C ARG A 243 -32.09 -18.90 22.53
N LEU A 244 -32.49 -18.65 21.29
CA LEU A 244 -31.65 -17.96 20.31
C LEU A 244 -31.32 -16.53 20.76
N THR A 245 -32.33 -15.75 21.18
CA THR A 245 -32.11 -14.37 21.63
C THR A 245 -31.28 -14.28 22.90
N ASP A 246 -31.44 -15.23 23.80
CA ASP A 246 -30.65 -15.33 25.04
C ASP A 246 -29.18 -15.66 24.74
N ALA A 247 -28.94 -16.63 23.84
CA ALA A 247 -27.59 -16.94 23.36
C ALA A 247 -26.93 -15.74 22.67
N LEU A 248 -27.67 -15.00 21.84
CA LEU A 248 -27.16 -13.76 21.23
C LEU A 248 -26.93 -12.65 22.26
N ALA A 249 -27.69 -12.59 23.34
CA ALA A 249 -27.55 -11.56 24.36
C ALA A 249 -26.37 -11.80 25.32
N THR A 250 -25.73 -12.97 25.27
CA THR A 250 -24.63 -13.37 26.18
C THR A 250 -23.54 -12.29 26.37
N PRO A 251 -23.07 -11.56 25.34
CA PRO A 251 -22.01 -10.56 25.53
C PRO A 251 -22.41 -9.34 26.38
N TRP A 252 -23.71 -9.05 26.51
CA TRP A 252 -24.23 -7.94 27.32
C TRP A 252 -25.21 -8.38 28.41
N ALA A 253 -25.43 -9.68 28.58
CA ALA A 253 -26.37 -10.25 29.55
C ALA A 253 -26.12 -9.74 30.98
N ALA A 254 -24.85 -9.49 31.35
CA ALA A 254 -24.47 -8.96 32.65
C ALA A 254 -25.06 -7.57 32.98
N THR A 255 -25.49 -6.82 31.96
CA THR A 255 -26.13 -5.51 32.16
C THR A 255 -27.57 -5.62 32.65
N GLY A 256 -28.21 -6.80 32.53
CA GLY A 256 -29.63 -7.02 32.83
C GLY A 256 -30.58 -6.22 31.94
N GLN A 257 -30.05 -5.51 30.93
CA GLN A 257 -30.78 -4.66 30.02
C GLN A 257 -30.66 -5.21 28.59
N ALA A 258 -31.61 -4.85 27.73
CA ALA A 258 -31.60 -5.27 26.32
C ALA A 258 -31.61 -6.81 26.11
N VAL A 259 -32.21 -7.55 27.06
CA VAL A 259 -32.43 -9.00 26.95
C VAL A 259 -33.94 -9.26 26.83
N PRO A 260 -34.42 -9.86 25.73
CA PRO A 260 -35.84 -10.18 25.57
C PRO A 260 -36.26 -11.28 26.56
N GLY A 261 -37.16 -10.94 27.49
CA GLY A 261 -37.78 -11.92 28.39
C GLY A 261 -38.68 -12.90 27.63
N ARG A 262 -38.97 -14.05 28.24
CA ARG A 262 -39.83 -15.08 27.63
C ARG A 262 -41.22 -14.55 27.32
N GLU A 263 -41.81 -13.75 28.22
CA GLU A 263 -43.14 -13.18 28.00
C GLU A 263 -43.17 -12.25 26.77
N LEU A 264 -42.10 -11.47 26.55
CA LEU A 264 -41.97 -10.59 25.39
C LEU A 264 -41.90 -11.39 24.08
N VAL A 265 -41.16 -12.49 24.07
CA VAL A 265 -41.05 -13.36 22.88
C VAL A 265 -42.40 -13.99 22.58
N GLU A 266 -43.10 -14.53 23.58
CA GLU A 266 -44.42 -15.12 23.38
C GLU A 266 -45.47 -14.10 22.91
N ALA A 267 -45.52 -12.91 23.53
CA ALA A 267 -46.46 -11.85 23.18
C ALA A 267 -46.21 -11.21 21.80
N SER A 268 -44.96 -11.23 21.33
CA SER A 268 -44.56 -10.60 20.07
C SER A 268 -44.63 -11.53 18.85
N ARG A 269 -44.99 -12.81 19.04
CA ARG A 269 -45.28 -13.75 17.96
C ARG A 269 -46.49 -13.30 17.16
N TYR A 270 -46.43 -13.36 15.84
CA TYR A 270 -47.57 -13.08 14.96
C TYR A 270 -47.59 -14.01 13.73
N PHE A 271 -48.77 -14.23 13.15
CA PHE A 271 -48.96 -15.07 11.96
C PHE A 271 -49.49 -14.23 10.81
N ARG A 272 -48.76 -14.18 9.69
CA ARG A 272 -49.12 -13.32 8.54
C ARG A 272 -50.40 -13.73 7.81
N MET A 273 -50.91 -14.94 8.02
CA MET A 273 -52.09 -15.45 7.32
C MET A 273 -53.42 -15.21 8.05
N ASP A 274 -53.40 -14.83 9.33
CA ASP A 274 -54.63 -14.56 10.09
C ASP A 274 -54.99 -13.08 10.01
N ALA A 275 -55.87 -12.73 9.07
CA ALA A 275 -56.40 -11.37 8.89
C ALA A 275 -57.24 -10.84 10.07
N ALA A 276 -57.49 -11.67 11.09
CA ALA A 276 -58.28 -11.37 12.28
C ALA A 276 -57.45 -11.46 13.56
N GLN A 277 -56.15 -11.13 13.49
CA GLN A 277 -55.31 -11.13 14.69
C GLN A 277 -55.71 -9.95 15.59
N PRO A 278 -56.03 -10.18 16.88
CA PRO A 278 -56.41 -9.10 17.76
C PRO A 278 -55.30 -8.04 17.82
N PRO A 279 -55.65 -6.75 17.92
CA PRO A 279 -54.68 -5.69 18.10
C PRO A 279 -53.78 -6.02 19.30
N PRO A 280 -52.49 -5.64 19.25
CA PRO A 280 -51.55 -5.96 20.32
C PRO A 280 -52.10 -5.44 21.66
N ALA A 281 -52.07 -6.28 22.69
CA ALA A 281 -52.57 -5.93 24.02
C ALA A 281 -51.79 -4.76 24.66
N ASP A 282 -50.53 -4.55 24.25
CA ASP A 282 -49.70 -3.41 24.65
C ASP A 282 -48.62 -3.08 23.58
N PRO A 283 -48.80 -2.03 22.76
CA PRO A 283 -47.80 -1.55 21.80
C PRO A 283 -46.47 -1.14 22.45
N ALA A 284 -46.50 -0.62 23.68
CA ALA A 284 -45.31 -0.15 24.39
C ALA A 284 -44.39 -1.32 24.79
N ALA A 285 -44.97 -2.47 25.15
CA ALA A 285 -44.22 -3.69 25.43
C ALA A 285 -43.50 -4.24 24.19
N LEU A 286 -44.13 -4.16 23.01
CA LEU A 286 -43.53 -4.58 21.73
C LEU A 286 -42.35 -3.70 21.30
N GLY A 287 -42.33 -2.43 21.72
CA GLY A 287 -41.20 -1.53 21.52
C GLY A 287 -39.91 -2.01 22.21
N ALA A 288 -39.97 -2.85 23.24
CA ALA A 288 -38.79 -3.26 24.01
C ALA A 288 -37.68 -3.96 23.20
N TRP A 289 -38.01 -4.52 22.02
CA TRP A 289 -37.07 -5.17 21.11
C TRP A 289 -35.96 -4.24 20.58
N TRP A 290 -36.18 -2.92 20.47
CA TRP A 290 -35.17 -2.04 19.87
C TRP A 290 -33.86 -2.04 20.63
N ARG A 291 -33.91 -2.17 21.97
CA ARG A 291 -32.72 -2.20 22.84
C ARG A 291 -31.86 -3.42 22.51
N PHE A 292 -32.51 -4.58 22.40
CA PHE A 292 -31.85 -5.82 21.99
C PHE A 292 -31.28 -5.72 20.57
N LEU A 293 -32.05 -5.19 19.62
CA LEU A 293 -31.61 -5.02 18.24
C LEU A 293 -30.38 -4.11 18.13
N VAL A 294 -30.37 -2.97 18.81
CA VAL A 294 -29.22 -2.05 18.86
C VAL A 294 -28.01 -2.74 19.46
N ALA A 295 -28.17 -3.46 20.58
CA ALA A 295 -27.08 -4.20 21.21
C ALA A 295 -26.51 -5.28 20.28
N ALA A 296 -27.37 -6.06 19.62
CA ALA A 296 -26.97 -7.09 18.68
C ALA A 296 -26.25 -6.51 17.45
N MET A 297 -26.79 -5.44 16.84
CA MET A 297 -26.16 -4.74 15.72
C MET A 297 -24.81 -4.14 16.11
N ALA A 298 -24.69 -3.58 17.33
CA ALA A 298 -23.45 -3.03 17.82
C ALA A 298 -22.40 -4.12 18.08
N CYS A 299 -22.78 -5.21 18.75
CA CYS A 299 -21.88 -6.28 19.18
C CYS A 299 -21.43 -7.19 18.02
N TYR A 300 -22.33 -7.54 17.10
CA TYR A 300 -22.06 -8.50 16.03
C TYR A 300 -21.91 -7.86 14.66
N GLY A 301 -22.52 -6.70 14.43
CA GLY A 301 -22.37 -5.94 13.20
C GLY A 301 -21.19 -4.96 13.27
N LEU A 302 -21.24 -3.99 14.19
CA LEU A 302 -20.33 -2.86 14.21
C LEU A 302 -18.97 -3.20 14.82
N LEU A 303 -18.94 -3.81 16.00
CA LEU A 303 -17.71 -4.09 16.74
C LEU A 303 -16.70 -4.92 15.92
N PRO A 304 -17.08 -6.05 15.29
CA PRO A 304 -16.13 -6.83 14.48
C PRO A 304 -15.58 -6.03 13.31
N ARG A 305 -16.38 -5.13 12.73
CA ARG A 305 -15.96 -4.26 11.62
C ARG A 305 -14.99 -3.18 12.07
N VAL A 306 -15.19 -2.59 13.25
CA VAL A 306 -14.24 -1.65 13.85
C VAL A 306 -12.92 -2.33 14.16
N VAL A 307 -12.96 -3.54 14.73
CA VAL A 307 -11.75 -4.35 14.99
C VAL A 307 -11.02 -4.66 13.68
N MET A 308 -11.74 -5.14 12.66
CA MET A 308 -11.15 -5.43 11.35
C MET A 308 -10.59 -4.18 10.65
N LEU A 309 -11.26 -3.03 10.76
CA LEU A 309 -10.72 -1.76 10.28
C LEU A 309 -9.41 -1.43 10.99
N GLY A 310 -9.34 -1.57 12.31
CA GLY A 310 -8.12 -1.39 13.10
C GLY A 310 -6.97 -2.28 12.63
N VAL A 311 -7.24 -3.57 12.42
CA VAL A 311 -6.26 -4.53 11.88
C VAL A 311 -5.79 -4.13 10.48
N CYS A 312 -6.72 -3.81 9.57
CA CYS A 312 -6.38 -3.39 8.21
C CYS A 312 -5.53 -2.11 8.20
N LEU A 313 -5.86 -1.13 9.04
CA LEU A 313 -5.07 0.10 9.19
C LEU A 313 -3.69 -0.17 9.76
N ALA A 314 -3.56 -1.05 10.76
CA ALA A 314 -2.27 -1.41 11.36
C ALA A 314 -1.37 -2.14 10.36
N VAL A 315 -1.89 -3.15 9.66
CA VAL A 315 -1.11 -3.89 8.65
C VAL A 315 -0.76 -3.00 7.47
N ARG A 316 -1.69 -2.16 6.98
CA ARG A 316 -1.42 -1.17 5.95
C ARG A 316 -0.29 -0.22 6.35
N ARG A 317 -0.31 0.29 7.59
CA ARG A 317 0.76 1.15 8.11
C ARG A 317 2.11 0.43 8.06
N ARG A 318 2.18 -0.82 8.51
CA ARG A 318 3.41 -1.64 8.43
C ARG A 318 3.87 -1.83 6.98
N ALA A 319 2.94 -2.15 6.09
CA ALA A 319 3.19 -2.33 4.66
C ALA A 319 3.75 -1.05 4.01
N VAL A 320 3.21 0.13 4.32
CA VAL A 320 3.75 1.42 3.83
C VAL A 320 5.17 1.65 4.33
N HIS A 321 5.44 1.40 5.62
CA HIS A 321 6.80 1.57 6.16
C HIS A 321 7.80 0.62 5.50
N ALA A 322 7.40 -0.63 5.21
CA ALA A 322 8.23 -1.58 4.50
C ALA A 322 8.46 -1.14 3.04
N ALA A 323 7.41 -0.73 2.33
CA ALA A 323 7.48 -0.28 0.95
C ALA A 323 8.34 0.98 0.77
N LEU A 324 8.30 1.93 1.71
CA LEU A 324 9.17 3.11 1.69
C LEU A 324 10.65 2.74 1.73
N ARG A 325 11.03 1.76 2.56
CA ARG A 325 12.43 1.28 2.62
C ARG A 325 12.81 0.47 1.39
N ALA A 326 11.88 -0.35 0.91
CA ALA A 326 12.06 -1.15 -0.30
C ALA A 326 11.96 -0.32 -1.59
N THR A 327 11.71 0.99 -1.52
CA THR A 327 11.64 1.81 -2.73
C THR A 327 13.04 1.92 -3.33
N PRO A 328 13.24 1.63 -4.62
CA PRO A 328 14.56 1.69 -5.23
C PRO A 328 15.20 3.06 -5.05
N GLY A 329 16.48 3.12 -4.69
CA GLY A 329 17.20 4.37 -4.44
C GLY A 329 16.90 5.05 -3.11
N ALA A 330 15.94 4.56 -2.33
CA ALA A 330 15.75 5.02 -0.95
C ALA A 330 17.02 4.81 -0.11
N GLY A 331 17.70 3.68 -0.30
CA GLY A 331 18.98 3.39 0.37
C GLY A 331 20.08 4.39 0.00
N ALA A 332 20.17 4.79 -1.28
CA ALA A 332 21.15 5.79 -1.72
C ALA A 332 20.90 7.15 -1.06
N VAL A 333 19.65 7.62 -1.03
CA VAL A 333 19.29 8.87 -0.34
C VAL A 333 19.60 8.80 1.15
N LEU A 334 19.24 7.70 1.83
CA LEU A 334 19.55 7.52 3.25
C LEU A 334 21.06 7.55 3.53
N ARG A 335 21.87 6.90 2.69
CA ARG A 335 23.34 6.94 2.81
C ARG A 335 23.87 8.36 2.67
N ARG A 336 23.44 9.11 1.66
CA ARG A 336 23.85 10.52 1.46
C ARG A 336 23.47 11.40 2.65
N LEU A 337 22.22 11.31 3.10
CA LEU A 337 21.74 12.08 4.26
C LEU A 337 22.52 11.73 5.54
N HIS A 338 22.91 10.46 5.72
CA HIS A 338 23.75 10.06 6.85
C HIS A 338 25.18 10.57 6.74
N GLN A 339 25.78 10.56 5.55
CA GLN A 339 27.12 11.11 5.32
C GLN A 339 27.15 12.62 5.57
N THR A 340 26.13 13.33 5.09
CA THR A 340 25.98 14.77 5.33
C THR A 340 25.81 15.08 6.82
N ALA A 341 25.01 14.30 7.56
CA ALA A 341 24.85 14.48 9.01
C ALA A 341 26.17 14.28 9.77
N VAL A 342 26.97 13.27 9.40
CA VAL A 342 28.28 13.02 10.04
C VAL A 342 29.27 14.15 9.76
N ALA A 343 29.23 14.75 8.57
CA ALA A 343 30.06 15.91 8.26
C ALA A 343 29.70 17.12 9.15
N PHE A 344 28.41 17.37 9.39
CA PHE A 344 27.95 18.42 10.30
C PHE A 344 28.32 18.17 11.77
N ASP A 345 28.20 16.92 12.25
CA ASP A 345 28.60 16.55 13.61
C ASP A 345 30.13 16.77 13.80
N ALA A 346 30.95 16.47 12.79
CA ALA A 346 32.40 16.67 12.82
C ALA A 346 32.83 18.15 12.72
N GLU A 347 32.06 19.00 12.04
CA GLU A 347 32.29 20.46 11.99
C GLU A 347 31.87 21.19 13.27
N GLY A 348 30.92 20.62 14.03
CA GLY A 348 30.52 21.14 15.35
C GLY A 348 31.52 20.81 16.49
N ASP A 349 32.29 19.73 16.35
CA ASP A 349 33.24 19.25 17.37
C ASP A 349 34.72 19.61 17.11
N ALA A 350 35.05 20.26 15.97
CA ALA A 350 36.44 20.49 15.56
C ALA A 350 36.90 21.95 15.66
N GLU A 351 37.32 22.39 16.84
CA GLU A 351 38.28 23.49 17.03
C GLU A 351 39.70 22.91 16.99
N THR A 352 40.10 22.31 15.87
CA THR A 352 41.49 21.87 15.65
C THR A 352 41.91 22.20 14.21
N PRO A 353 43.07 22.85 13.98
CA PRO A 353 43.50 23.23 12.63
C PRO A 353 43.73 21.99 11.77
N ARG A 354 42.97 21.89 10.68
CA ARG A 354 43.11 20.83 9.68
C ARG A 354 44.32 21.14 8.78
N PRO A 355 45.21 20.17 8.51
CA PRO A 355 46.23 20.33 7.47
C PRO A 355 45.57 20.44 6.08
N PRO A 356 46.24 21.06 5.08
CA PRO A 356 45.64 21.34 3.78
C PRO A 356 45.16 20.06 3.11
N ALA A 357 43.95 20.13 2.55
CA ALA A 357 43.27 19.02 1.91
C ALA A 357 44.12 18.44 0.76
N PRO A 358 44.20 17.09 0.63
CA PRO A 358 44.71 16.52 -0.60
C PRO A 358 43.74 16.82 -1.76
N ASP A 359 44.34 17.09 -2.91
CA ASP A 359 43.70 17.49 -4.15
C ASP A 359 42.52 16.58 -4.54
N MET A 360 41.42 17.27 -4.89
CA MET A 360 40.38 16.92 -5.85
C MET A 360 40.40 15.49 -6.42
N ALA A 361 39.98 14.50 -5.62
CA ALA A 361 39.55 13.22 -6.15
C ALA A 361 38.10 13.34 -6.63
N THR A 362 37.90 13.19 -7.93
CA THR A 362 36.61 13.08 -8.61
C THR A 362 35.80 11.94 -7.99
N ILE A 363 34.88 12.26 -7.08
CA ILE A 363 33.89 11.30 -6.56
C ILE A 363 32.73 11.29 -7.55
N THR A 364 32.45 10.11 -8.12
CA THR A 364 31.48 9.89 -9.20
C THR A 364 30.17 9.35 -8.63
N ASN A 365 29.03 9.70 -9.23
CA ASN A 365 27.67 9.34 -8.75
C ASN A 365 27.29 7.85 -8.78
N ALA A 366 28.21 6.95 -9.08
CA ALA A 366 27.89 5.54 -9.17
C ALA A 366 27.95 4.95 -7.74
N PRO A 367 26.89 4.25 -7.25
CA PRO A 367 26.98 3.58 -5.96
C PRO A 367 28.18 2.62 -6.00
N ALA A 368 29.04 2.66 -4.97
CA ALA A 368 30.19 1.76 -4.88
C ALA A 368 29.68 0.32 -5.02
N ALA A 369 30.13 -0.37 -6.07
CA ALA A 369 29.73 -1.74 -6.34
C ALA A 369 30.53 -2.66 -5.41
N ASP A 370 29.85 -3.51 -4.65
CA ASP A 370 30.51 -4.53 -3.83
C ASP A 370 30.96 -5.71 -4.69
N VAL A 371 30.19 -6.02 -5.73
CA VAL A 371 30.50 -7.05 -6.72
C VAL A 371 30.36 -6.43 -8.11
N LEU A 372 31.36 -6.62 -8.97
CA LEU A 372 31.36 -6.13 -10.34
C LEU A 372 31.31 -7.29 -11.33
N ILE A 373 30.25 -7.33 -12.13
CA ILE A 373 30.10 -8.24 -13.25
C ILE A 373 30.52 -7.52 -14.52
N ILE A 374 31.47 -8.09 -15.26
CA ILE A 374 31.97 -7.53 -16.52
C ILE A 374 31.33 -8.32 -17.66
N TRP A 375 30.37 -7.70 -18.35
CA TRP A 375 29.65 -8.36 -19.44
C TRP A 375 30.42 -8.27 -20.76
N ALA A 376 30.63 -9.41 -21.41
CA ALA A 376 31.22 -9.54 -22.73
C ALA A 376 32.52 -8.73 -22.93
N ASP A 377 33.43 -8.81 -21.95
CA ASP A 377 34.71 -8.10 -21.94
C ASP A 377 34.56 -6.57 -22.07
N ALA A 378 33.59 -5.98 -21.37
CA ALA A 378 33.45 -4.52 -21.29
C ALA A 378 34.72 -3.87 -20.68
N PRO A 379 35.16 -2.70 -21.19
CA PRO A 379 36.40 -2.06 -20.78
C PRO A 379 36.31 -1.53 -19.34
N ILE A 380 36.98 -2.20 -18.40
CA ILE A 380 36.97 -1.83 -16.99
C ILE A 380 37.72 -0.54 -16.70
N GLU A 381 38.68 -0.18 -17.55
CA GLU A 381 39.45 1.05 -17.47
C GLU A 381 38.56 2.29 -17.68
N ALA A 382 37.45 2.12 -18.40
CA ALA A 382 36.45 3.16 -18.61
C ALA A 382 35.42 3.24 -17.47
N ALA A 383 35.50 2.35 -16.47
CA ALA A 383 34.64 2.40 -15.30
C ALA A 383 35.13 3.47 -14.30
N PRO A 384 34.22 4.20 -13.62
CA PRO A 384 34.55 5.13 -12.55
C PRO A 384 35.41 4.47 -11.46
N SER A 385 36.22 5.26 -10.76
CA SER A 385 37.06 4.79 -9.65
C SER A 385 36.28 4.03 -8.57
N ASP A 386 35.04 4.45 -8.30
CA ASP A 386 34.13 3.82 -7.32
C ASP A 386 33.67 2.41 -7.73
N TRP A 387 33.89 2.03 -9.00
CA TRP A 387 33.57 0.72 -9.57
C TRP A 387 34.81 -0.14 -9.79
N GLN A 388 36.00 0.38 -9.48
CA GLN A 388 37.24 -0.38 -9.53
C GLN A 388 37.39 -1.24 -8.26
N VAL A 389 36.54 -2.26 -8.15
CA VAL A 389 36.57 -3.22 -7.04
C VAL A 389 37.83 -4.09 -7.11
N SER A 390 38.24 -4.70 -6.00
CA SER A 390 39.32 -5.67 -5.97
C SER A 390 39.11 -6.83 -6.95
N THR A 391 40.19 -7.37 -7.51
CA THR A 391 40.17 -8.37 -8.59
C THR A 391 39.39 -9.65 -8.24
N ASP A 392 39.34 -10.02 -6.97
CA ASP A 392 38.59 -11.16 -6.43
C ASP A 392 37.05 -10.98 -6.44
N ARG A 393 36.58 -9.74 -6.56
CA ARG A 393 35.15 -9.38 -6.66
C ARG A 393 34.74 -8.98 -8.08
N ARG A 394 35.64 -9.14 -9.06
CA ARG A 394 35.37 -8.98 -10.50
C ARG A 394 35.00 -10.32 -11.11
N MET A 395 33.89 -10.38 -11.82
CA MET A 395 33.36 -11.62 -12.39
C MET A 395 33.05 -11.43 -13.88
N PRO A 396 33.80 -12.06 -14.80
CA PRO A 396 33.48 -11.99 -16.22
C PRO A 396 32.24 -12.84 -16.52
N ALA A 397 31.32 -12.31 -17.32
CA ALA A 397 30.10 -12.99 -17.75
C ALA A 397 29.76 -12.64 -19.21
N GLY A 398 28.98 -13.49 -19.88
CA GLY A 398 28.56 -13.28 -21.27
C GLY A 398 29.71 -13.33 -22.30
N GLY A 399 29.39 -13.03 -23.56
CA GLY A 399 30.35 -13.06 -24.67
C GLY A 399 30.86 -14.47 -24.97
N LYS A 400 32.11 -14.76 -24.60
CA LYS A 400 32.73 -16.09 -24.77
C LYS A 400 32.40 -17.07 -23.64
N THR A 401 31.69 -16.61 -22.61
CA THR A 401 31.32 -17.42 -21.44
C THR A 401 30.14 -18.34 -21.78
N SER A 402 30.19 -19.60 -21.34
CA SER A 402 29.07 -20.53 -21.53
C SER A 402 27.90 -20.22 -20.59
N VAL A 403 26.69 -20.66 -20.95
CA VAL A 403 25.48 -20.51 -20.11
C VAL A 403 25.67 -21.09 -18.70
N ALA A 404 26.42 -22.20 -18.57
CA ALA A 404 26.74 -22.78 -17.27
C ALA A 404 27.72 -21.90 -16.46
N GLY A 405 28.66 -21.24 -17.15
CA GLY A 405 29.56 -20.26 -16.55
C GLY A 405 28.82 -19.03 -16.05
N ASP A 406 27.89 -18.50 -16.84
CA ASP A 406 27.03 -17.36 -16.43
C ASP A 406 26.19 -17.70 -15.19
N ARG A 407 25.68 -18.94 -15.10
CA ARG A 407 24.94 -19.40 -13.92
C ARG A 407 25.81 -19.46 -12.66
N ALA A 408 27.06 -19.93 -12.79
CA ALA A 408 28.01 -19.93 -11.68
C ALA A 408 28.36 -18.50 -11.23
N VAL A 409 28.44 -17.55 -12.16
CA VAL A 409 28.64 -16.12 -11.84
C VAL A 409 27.45 -15.56 -11.06
N ILE A 410 26.22 -15.89 -11.46
CA ILE A 410 25.00 -15.46 -10.78
C ILE A 410 24.98 -15.97 -9.33
N GLU A 411 25.25 -17.27 -9.11
CA GLU A 411 25.26 -17.87 -7.78
C GLU A 411 26.35 -17.28 -6.89
N ALA A 412 27.56 -17.07 -7.45
CA ALA A 412 28.66 -16.46 -6.74
C ALA A 412 28.39 -14.97 -6.41
N ALA A 413 27.79 -14.21 -7.33
CA ALA A 413 27.38 -12.84 -7.09
C ALA A 413 26.32 -12.76 -5.98
N ALA A 414 25.32 -13.65 -5.99
CA ALA A 414 24.32 -13.71 -4.94
C ALA A 414 24.91 -14.05 -3.56
N SER A 415 25.86 -14.98 -3.49
CA SER A 415 26.54 -15.35 -2.24
C SER A 415 27.42 -14.23 -1.67
N ARG A 416 28.04 -13.42 -2.54
CA ARG A 416 29.03 -12.39 -2.17
C ARG A 416 28.45 -10.99 -1.99
N ALA A 417 27.30 -10.73 -2.63
CA ALA A 417 26.63 -9.45 -2.52
C ALA A 417 26.01 -9.26 -1.14
N GLY A 418 25.36 -10.28 -0.56
CA GLY A 418 24.59 -10.11 0.68
C GLY A 418 23.54 -8.99 0.50
N ASP A 419 23.65 -7.91 1.29
CA ASP A 419 22.85 -6.67 1.16
C ASP A 419 23.54 -5.56 0.32
N GLY A 420 24.73 -5.84 -0.23
CA GLY A 420 25.58 -4.93 -0.99
C GLY A 420 25.11 -4.69 -2.43
N ALA A 421 25.63 -3.66 -3.09
CA ALA A 421 25.22 -3.29 -4.45
C ALA A 421 25.97 -4.11 -5.53
N VAL A 422 25.26 -4.58 -6.55
CA VAL A 422 25.84 -5.31 -7.69
C VAL A 422 25.95 -4.37 -8.89
N GLY A 423 27.16 -4.22 -9.42
CA GLY A 423 27.43 -3.46 -10.64
C GLY A 423 27.57 -4.41 -11.84
N VAL A 424 26.98 -4.06 -12.98
CA VAL A 424 27.13 -4.77 -14.25
C VAL A 424 27.68 -3.79 -15.28
N LEU A 425 28.92 -4.01 -15.69
CA LEU A 425 29.61 -3.23 -16.71
C LEU A 425 29.28 -3.76 -18.10
N VAL A 426 28.83 -2.89 -19.00
CA VAL A 426 28.42 -3.26 -20.37
C VAL A 426 29.00 -2.28 -21.38
N LYS A 427 29.14 -2.71 -22.64
CA LYS A 427 29.62 -1.85 -23.74
C LYS A 427 28.51 -0.91 -24.20
N ALA A 428 28.71 0.40 -24.12
CA ALA A 428 27.68 1.38 -24.43
C ALA A 428 27.22 1.37 -25.89
N TRP A 429 28.11 1.01 -26.83
CA TRP A 429 27.84 0.98 -28.27
C TRP A 429 27.02 -0.24 -28.72
N GLU A 430 26.98 -1.30 -27.91
CA GLU A 430 26.17 -2.49 -28.16
C GLU A 430 24.79 -2.31 -27.52
N PRO A 431 23.68 -2.48 -28.26
CA PRO A 431 22.35 -2.43 -27.67
C PRO A 431 22.16 -3.62 -26.71
N PRO A 432 21.33 -3.47 -25.65
CA PRO A 432 21.03 -4.57 -24.75
C PRO A 432 20.25 -5.67 -25.48
N MET A 433 20.96 -6.74 -25.85
CA MET A 433 20.43 -7.91 -26.55
C MET A 433 19.68 -8.85 -25.61
N GLY A 434 18.91 -9.79 -26.18
CA GLY A 434 18.07 -10.73 -25.43
C GLY A 434 18.85 -11.53 -24.37
N GLU A 435 20.04 -12.00 -24.71
CA GLU A 435 20.91 -12.76 -23.80
C GLU A 435 21.26 -11.98 -22.51
N LEU A 436 21.62 -10.70 -22.64
CA LEU A 436 21.88 -9.84 -21.49
C LEU A 436 20.61 -9.62 -20.66
N LEU A 437 19.46 -9.44 -21.32
CA LEU A 437 18.19 -9.26 -20.61
C LEU A 437 17.79 -10.51 -19.83
N ASP A 438 18.01 -11.70 -20.38
CA ASP A 438 17.73 -12.98 -19.71
C ASP A 438 18.73 -13.23 -18.57
N PHE A 439 20.00 -12.87 -18.76
CA PHE A 439 21.00 -12.88 -17.69
C PHE A 439 20.61 -11.94 -16.53
N LEU A 440 20.22 -10.70 -16.83
CA LEU A 440 19.79 -9.74 -15.81
C LEU A 440 18.53 -10.21 -15.06
N ARG A 441 17.59 -10.89 -15.74
CA ARG A 441 16.44 -11.53 -15.07
C ARG A 441 16.88 -12.62 -14.12
N ALA A 442 17.71 -13.56 -14.58
CA ALA A 442 18.19 -14.66 -13.75
C ALA A 442 19.02 -14.17 -12.56
N LEU A 443 19.85 -13.15 -12.78
CA LEU A 443 20.62 -12.48 -11.72
C LEU A 443 19.70 -11.85 -10.67
N ARG A 444 18.63 -11.17 -11.10
CA ARG A 444 17.63 -10.56 -10.21
C ARG A 444 16.82 -11.60 -9.44
N GLU A 445 16.46 -12.72 -10.07
CA GLU A 445 15.79 -13.83 -9.40
C GLU A 445 16.67 -14.45 -8.31
N ALA A 446 17.98 -14.58 -8.56
CA ALA A 446 18.93 -15.12 -7.58
C ALA A 446 19.23 -14.16 -6.42
N LEU A 447 19.30 -12.85 -6.68
CA LEU A 447 19.57 -11.82 -5.67
C LEU A 447 18.33 -11.51 -4.80
N GLY A 448 17.13 -11.80 -5.29
CA GLY A 448 15.88 -11.53 -4.58
C GLY A 448 15.51 -10.04 -4.47
N ASP A 449 14.45 -9.74 -3.74
CA ASP A 449 13.96 -8.37 -3.54
C ASP A 449 14.78 -7.65 -2.45
N GLY A 450 15.55 -6.61 -2.84
CA GLY A 450 16.31 -5.78 -1.88
C GLY A 450 17.72 -5.39 -2.32
N VAL A 451 18.31 -6.14 -3.26
CA VAL A 451 19.65 -5.87 -3.81
C VAL A 451 19.55 -5.12 -5.13
N GLU A 452 20.09 -3.91 -5.17
CA GLU A 452 20.11 -3.06 -6.37
C GLU A 452 21.17 -3.55 -7.35
N VAL A 453 20.76 -3.79 -8.59
CA VAL A 453 21.64 -4.10 -9.73
C VAL A 453 21.74 -2.84 -10.58
N THR A 454 22.94 -2.26 -10.62
CA THR A 454 23.23 -1.10 -11.46
C THR A 454 23.94 -1.55 -12.71
N VAL A 455 23.46 -1.13 -13.87
CA VAL A 455 24.07 -1.37 -15.17
C VAL A 455 24.77 -0.08 -15.61
N LEU A 456 26.04 -0.19 -15.95
CA LEU A 456 26.89 0.93 -16.35
C LEU A 456 27.37 0.71 -17.79
N PRO A 457 26.75 1.36 -18.78
CA PRO A 457 27.23 1.36 -20.14
C PRO A 457 28.48 2.24 -20.25
N VAL A 458 29.60 1.63 -20.64
CA VAL A 458 30.91 2.31 -20.78
C VAL A 458 31.41 2.32 -22.21
N GLY A 459 32.21 3.35 -22.51
CA GLY A 459 32.88 3.54 -23.79
C GLY A 459 32.15 4.47 -24.76
N GLU A 460 32.73 4.64 -25.95
CA GLU A 460 32.23 5.61 -26.93
C GLU A 460 30.95 5.12 -27.61
N ALA A 461 29.85 5.79 -27.33
CA ALA A 461 28.55 5.53 -27.94
C ALA A 461 27.81 6.83 -28.23
N THR A 462 27.05 6.85 -29.33
CA THR A 462 26.19 7.98 -29.71
C THR A 462 25.07 8.19 -28.69
N ALA A 463 24.52 9.41 -28.62
CA ALA A 463 23.40 9.72 -27.73
C ALA A 463 22.18 8.80 -27.95
N GLY A 464 21.93 8.38 -29.20
CA GLY A 464 20.87 7.43 -29.54
C GLY A 464 21.11 6.03 -28.97
N GLN A 465 22.35 5.54 -29.03
CA GLN A 465 22.75 4.25 -28.44
C GLN A 465 22.64 4.28 -26.91
N ARG A 466 23.11 5.34 -26.25
CA ARG A 466 22.98 5.50 -24.79
C ARG A 466 21.53 5.57 -24.35
N ALA A 467 20.70 6.34 -25.06
CA ALA A 467 19.26 6.44 -24.78
C ALA A 467 18.48 5.12 -24.97
N ALA A 468 19.02 4.15 -25.73
CA ALA A 468 18.41 2.84 -25.92
C ALA A 468 18.46 1.97 -24.65
N TRP A 469 19.50 2.14 -23.83
CA TRP A 469 19.71 1.38 -22.59
C TRP A 469 18.56 1.53 -21.56
N PRO A 470 18.25 2.75 -21.06
CA PRO A 470 17.18 2.91 -20.08
C PRO A 470 15.81 2.49 -20.65
N ARG A 471 15.57 2.71 -21.96
CA ARG A 471 14.32 2.29 -22.63
C ARG A 471 14.16 0.78 -22.67
N ARG A 472 15.21 0.04 -23.02
CA ARG A 472 15.17 -1.43 -23.10
C ARG A 472 15.13 -2.08 -21.73
N LEU A 473 15.92 -1.62 -20.77
CA LEU A 473 15.90 -2.20 -19.42
C LEU A 473 14.58 -1.92 -18.69
N ALA A 474 13.89 -0.81 -18.99
CA ALA A 474 12.54 -0.56 -18.48
C ALA A 474 11.52 -1.65 -18.88
N THR A 475 11.76 -2.41 -19.97
CA THR A 475 10.88 -3.52 -20.38
C THR A 475 10.92 -4.71 -19.41
N LEU A 476 12.00 -4.85 -18.64
CA LEU A 476 12.13 -5.90 -17.62
C LEU A 476 11.20 -5.65 -16.42
N ARG A 477 10.76 -4.39 -16.22
CA ARG A 477 9.87 -3.98 -15.12
C ARG A 477 10.37 -4.41 -13.73
N ASP A 478 11.70 -4.52 -13.58
CA ASP A 478 12.34 -4.77 -12.30
C ASP A 478 12.68 -3.43 -11.63
N PRO A 479 12.12 -3.13 -10.44
CA PRO A 479 12.37 -1.87 -9.75
C PRO A 479 13.81 -1.74 -9.22
N TRP A 480 14.51 -2.86 -8.99
CA TRP A 480 15.86 -2.92 -8.45
C TRP A 480 16.95 -2.91 -9.52
N LEU A 481 16.57 -2.83 -10.79
CA LEU A 481 17.49 -2.71 -11.92
C LEU A 481 17.57 -1.25 -12.38
N ARG A 482 18.79 -0.70 -12.44
CA ARG A 482 19.02 0.69 -12.87
C ARG A 482 20.10 0.79 -13.92
N VAL A 483 20.04 1.85 -14.72
CA VAL A 483 21.13 2.26 -15.61
C VAL A 483 21.70 3.57 -15.09
N VAL A 484 23.01 3.65 -14.97
CA VAL A 484 23.74 4.89 -14.66
C VAL A 484 24.65 5.20 -15.84
N GLU A 485 24.72 6.47 -16.24
CA GLU A 485 25.69 6.89 -17.26
C GLU A 485 26.99 7.37 -16.57
N PRO A 486 28.17 7.00 -17.09
CA PRO A 486 29.42 7.54 -16.58
C PRO A 486 29.49 9.04 -16.93
N THR A 487 29.63 9.90 -15.92
CA THR A 487 29.92 11.32 -16.13
C THR A 487 31.31 11.46 -16.71
N THR A 488 31.41 11.64 -18.03
CA THR A 488 32.64 12.04 -18.70
C THR A 488 33.05 13.43 -18.21
N SER A 489 34.23 13.55 -17.62
CA SER A 489 34.88 14.80 -17.18
C SER A 489 35.32 15.69 -18.35
N ALA A 490 34.53 15.77 -19.42
CA ALA A 490 34.91 16.45 -20.67
C ALA A 490 34.10 17.73 -20.94
N ASP A 491 33.23 18.18 -20.02
CA ASP A 491 32.41 19.39 -20.21
C ASP A 491 32.97 20.62 -19.47
N SER A 492 34.27 20.61 -19.13
CA SER A 492 34.99 21.76 -18.53
C SER A 492 35.87 22.52 -19.52
N ALA A 493 35.66 22.37 -20.83
CA ALA A 493 36.36 23.16 -21.83
C ALA A 493 35.41 23.61 -22.94
N GLU A 494 35.02 24.89 -22.84
CA GLU A 494 34.56 25.82 -23.90
C GLU A 494 33.25 26.52 -23.54
N VAL A 495 33.37 27.50 -22.64
CA VAL A 495 32.55 28.71 -22.73
C VAL A 495 33.31 29.68 -23.63
N PRO A 496 32.85 29.98 -24.86
CA PRO A 496 33.39 31.10 -25.61
C PRO A 496 32.92 32.37 -24.91
N HIS A 497 33.87 33.16 -24.41
CA HIS A 497 33.62 34.55 -24.12
C HIS A 497 33.32 35.28 -25.44
N ALA A 498 32.08 35.74 -25.60
CA ALA A 498 31.72 36.90 -26.39
C ALA A 498 30.47 37.55 -25.78
#